data_AF-A0A643IW82-F1
#
_entry.id   AF-A0A643IW82-F1
#
_cell.length_a   1.000
_cell.length_b   1.000
_cell.length_c   1.000
_cell.angle_alpha   90.00
_cell.angle_beta   90.00
_cell.angle_gamma   90.00
#
_symmetry.space_group_name_H-M   'P 1'
#
loop_
_entity.id
_entity.type
_entity.pdbx_description
1 polymer ?
#
loop_
_entity_poly.entity_id
_entity_poly.type
_entity_poly.pdbx_seq_one_letter_code
_entity_poly.pdbx_strand_id
1 'polypeptide(L)' 'LNRLLDGGERGFEEGISAAQYQAVAKVSKATATRHLSDLLEKGCIERLPGRGRSTRYQIAR' A
#
# COMPACT_ATOMS: atom_id res chain seq x y z
N LEU A 1 -12.41 11.93 12.56
CA LEU A 1 -12.30 10.53 13.03
C LEU A 1 -13.17 9.53 12.23
N ASN A 2 -13.65 9.86 11.02
CA ASN A 2 -14.55 9.03 10.19
C ASN A 2 -13.98 8.78 8.78
N ARG A 3 -12.78 8.21 8.63
CA ARG A 3 -12.28 7.89 7.27
C ARG A 3 -11.27 6.74 7.17
N LEU A 4 -11.09 5.99 8.25
CA LEU A 4 -10.22 4.82 8.24
C LEU A 4 -11.01 3.51 8.12
N LEU A 5 -12.33 3.55 8.32
CA LEU A 5 -13.21 2.39 8.28
C LEU A 5 -13.99 2.26 6.95
N ASP A 6 -14.17 3.33 6.16
CA ASP A 6 -14.81 3.23 4.83
C ASP A 6 -13.89 2.66 3.74
N GLY A 7 -12.58 2.55 3.98
CA GLY A 7 -11.64 1.89 3.08
C GLY A 7 -11.46 0.39 3.37
N GLY A 8 -12.27 -0.17 4.28
CA GLY A 8 -11.91 -1.28 5.15
C GLY A 8 -11.99 -2.71 4.59
N GLU A 9 -12.64 -2.97 3.46
CA GLU A 9 -12.85 -4.38 3.04
C GLU A 9 -12.50 -4.69 1.57
N ARG A 10 -12.10 -3.71 0.76
CA ARG A 10 -11.82 -3.93 -0.68
C ARG A 10 -10.53 -3.30 -1.21
N GLY A 11 -9.75 -2.62 -0.37
CA GLY A 11 -8.70 -1.70 -0.83
C GLY A 11 -7.34 -2.31 -1.21
N PHE A 12 -7.06 -3.55 -0.81
CA PHE A 12 -5.74 -4.18 -1.01
C PHE A 12 -5.73 -5.26 -2.08
N GLU A 13 -6.88 -5.81 -2.48
CA GLU A 13 -6.96 -6.85 -3.51
C GLU A 13 -6.55 -6.33 -4.89
N GLU A 14 -6.87 -5.08 -5.23
CA GLU A 14 -6.40 -4.41 -6.46
C GLU A 14 -5.03 -3.70 -6.30
N GLY A 15 -4.36 -3.99 -5.18
CA GLY A 15 -3.09 -3.40 -4.79
C GLY A 15 -3.20 -2.01 -4.16
N ILE A 16 -2.25 -1.72 -3.28
CA ILE A 16 -2.11 -0.48 -2.54
C ILE A 16 -0.96 0.39 -3.08
N SER A 17 -1.19 1.71 -3.15
CA SER A 17 -0.15 2.71 -3.41
C SER A 17 0.43 3.29 -2.12
N ALA A 18 1.60 3.92 -2.18
CA ALA A 18 2.21 4.58 -1.03
C ALA A 18 1.30 5.64 -0.36
N ALA A 19 0.48 6.36 -1.15
CA ALA A 19 -0.44 7.36 -0.63
C ALA A 19 -1.63 6.73 0.12
N GLN A 20 -2.16 5.61 -0.39
CA GLN A 20 -3.18 4.84 0.31
C GLN A 20 -2.63 4.23 1.59
N TYR A 21 -1.41 3.67 1.53
CA TYR A 21 -0.74 3.13 2.72
C TYR A 21 -0.53 4.22 3.77
N GLN A 22 -0.09 5.40 3.35
CA GLN A 22 0.05 6.57 4.22
C GLN A 22 -1.26 6.93 4.94
N ALA A 23 -2.38 6.96 4.20
CA ALA A 23 -3.68 7.30 4.75
C ALA A 23 -4.21 6.25 5.74
N VAL A 24 -4.03 4.97 5.43
CA VAL A 24 -4.51 3.84 6.25
C VAL A 24 -3.63 3.64 7.48
N ALA A 25 -2.31 3.65 7.32
CA ALA A 25 -1.36 3.49 8.42
C ALA A 25 -1.17 4.78 9.24
N LYS A 26 -1.72 5.92 8.79
CA LYS A 26 -1.57 7.24 9.42
C LYS A 26 -0.09 7.63 9.66
N VAL A 27 0.78 7.26 8.72
CA VAL A 27 2.21 7.58 8.77
C VAL A 27 2.55 8.69 7.79
N SER A 28 3.79 9.17 7.80
CA SER A 28 4.28 10.09 6.75
C SER A 28 4.46 9.35 5.43
N LYS A 29 4.48 10.08 4.30
CA LYS A 29 4.79 9.50 2.98
C LYS A 29 6.15 8.79 2.96
N ALA A 30 7.15 9.37 3.60
CA ALA A 30 8.49 8.80 3.70
C ALA A 30 8.48 7.45 4.46
N THR A 31 7.74 7.41 5.57
CA THR A 31 7.56 6.19 6.37
C THR A 31 6.79 5.12 5.59
N ALA A 32 5.72 5.51 4.88
CA ALA A 32 4.94 4.60 4.04
C ALA A 32 5.80 3.93 2.97
N THR A 33 6.62 4.70 2.25
CA THR A 33 7.55 4.15 1.26
C THR A 33 8.55 3.20 1.90
N ARG A 34 9.10 3.55 3.07
CA ARG A 34 10.05 2.68 3.79
C ARG A 34 9.41 1.36 4.21
N HIS A 35 8.18 1.40 4.72
CA HIS A 35 7.44 0.20 5.10
C HIS A 35 7.12 -0.68 3.89
N LEU A 36 6.71 -0.08 2.77
CA LEU A 36 6.45 -0.84 1.55
C LEU A 36 7.73 -1.47 0.98
N SER A 37 8.88 -0.80 1.04
CA SER A 37 10.16 -1.40 0.66
C SER A 37 10.53 -2.57 1.56
N ASP A 38 10.41 -2.43 2.88
CA ASP A 38 10.70 -3.50 3.85
C ASP A 38 9.78 -4.71 3.67
N LEU A 39 8.48 -4.47 3.42
CA LEU A 39 7.51 -5.52 3.10
C LEU A 39 7.80 -6.20 1.76
N LEU A 40 8.29 -5.45 0.77
CA LEU A 40 8.71 -5.99 -0.53
C LEU A 40 9.97 -6.86 -0.38
N GLU A 41 10.95 -6.41 0.39
CA GLU A 41 12.18 -7.17 0.70
C GLU A 41 11.89 -8.45 1.48
N LYS A 42 10.92 -8.40 2.40
CA LYS A 42 10.44 -9.56 3.15
C LYS A 42 9.57 -10.51 2.32
N GLY A 43 9.25 -10.16 1.08
CA GLY A 43 8.36 -10.94 0.23
C GLY A 43 6.92 -11.00 0.73
N CYS A 44 6.50 -10.07 1.60
CA CYS A 44 5.12 -9.97 2.08
C CYS A 44 4.20 -9.29 1.07
N ILE A 45 4.77 -8.43 0.23
CA ILE A 45 4.06 -7.75 -0.85
C ILE A 45 4.87 -7.84 -2.15
N GLU A 46 4.20 -7.79 -3.28
CA GLU A 46 4.82 -7.77 -4.59
C GLU A 46 4.39 -6.54 -5.38
N ARG A 47 5.31 -6.02 -6.21
CA ARG A 47 5.02 -4.90 -7.11
C ARG A 47 4.14 -5.39 -8.25
N LEU A 48 2.92 -4.87 -8.32
CA LEU A 48 2.04 -5.13 -9.44
C LEU A 48 2.57 -4.44 -10.70
N PRO A 49 2.56 -5.14 -11.86
CA PRO A 49 2.93 -4.54 -13.14
C PRO A 49 1.86 -3.52 -13.56
N GLY A 50 2.08 -2.25 -13.23
CA GLY A 50 1.21 -1.13 -13.59
C GLY A 50 1.81 -0.31 -14.73
N ARG A 51 1.15 -0.27 -15.89
CA ARG A 51 1.49 0.60 -17.02
C ARG A 51 1.01 2.04 -16.70
N GLY A 52 1.72 2.78 -15.85
CA GLY A 52 1.34 4.16 -15.51
C GLY A 52 2.16 4.82 -14.40
N ARG A 53 1.77 6.04 -13.98
CA ARG A 53 2.47 6.88 -12.98
C ARG A 53 2.35 6.39 -11.53
N SER A 54 1.81 5.21 -11.28
CA SER A 54 1.55 4.72 -9.92
C SER A 54 1.96 3.26 -9.76
N THR A 55 3.06 3.05 -9.05
CA THR A 55 3.46 1.74 -8.55
C THR A 55 2.45 1.28 -7.51
N ARG A 56 1.87 0.10 -7.75
CA ARG A 56 0.97 -0.58 -6.81
C ARG A 56 1.67 -1.80 -6.23
N TYR A 57 1.31 -2.13 -5.01
CA TYR A 57 1.80 -3.32 -4.31
C TYR A 57 0.61 -4.19 -3.92
N GLN A 58 0.67 -5.49 -4.14
CA GLN A 58 -0.34 -6.42 -3.62
C GLN A 58 0.29 -7.32 -2.57
N ILE A 59 -0.55 -7.91 -1.71
CA ILE A 59 -0.08 -8.93 -0.76
C ILE A 59 0.39 -10.13 -1.57
N ALA A 60 1.64 -10.54 -1.34
CA ALA A 60 2.18 -11.76 -1.91
C ALA A 60 1.39 -12.95 -1.31
N ARG A 61 0.78 -13.77 -2.17
CA ARG A 61 0.11 -15.00 -1.76
C ARG A 61 1.08 -16.16 -1.68
#